data_AF-A0A151J3D7-F1
#
_entry.id   AF-A0A151J3D7-F1
#
_cell.length_a   1.000
_cell.length_b   1.000
_cell.length_c   1.000
_cell.angle_alpha   90.00
_cell.angle_beta   90.00
_cell.angle_gamma   90.00
#
_symmetry.space_group_name_H-M   'P 1'
#
loop_
_entity.id
_entity.type
_entity.pdbx_description
1 polymer ?
#
loop_
_entity_poly.entity_id
_entity_poly.type
_entity_poly.pdbx_seq_one_letter_code
_entity_poly.pdbx_strand_id
1 'polypeptide(L)'
;MAAAWWLLQLAEEEERNMLKIRRRQLRDASNPFEILESQFIHLYRLTKDATLALRDFIQPHMQVAIRLTAIPLELKVPIRGELGRTS
;
A
#
# COMPACT_ATOMS: atom_id res chain seq x y z
N MET A 1 0.04 -20.31 30.35
CA MET A 1 0.76 -19.02 30.23
C MET A 1 1.09 -18.62 28.79
N ALA A 2 1.42 -19.54 27.86
CA ALA A 2 1.79 -19.18 26.47
C ALA A 2 0.65 -18.62 25.59
N ALA A 3 -0.59 -19.09 25.76
CA ALA A 3 -1.72 -18.66 24.93
C ALA A 3 -2.11 -17.18 25.11
N ALA A 4 -1.93 -16.64 26.32
CA ALA A 4 -2.22 -15.23 26.62
C ALA A 4 -1.25 -14.28 25.89
N TRP A 5 0.02 -14.66 25.77
CA TRP A 5 1.04 -13.91 25.03
C TRP A 5 0.74 -13.89 23.53
N TRP A 6 0.33 -15.02 22.96
CA TRP A 6 -0.07 -15.11 21.56
C TRP A 6 -1.29 -14.23 21.23
N LEU A 7 -2.29 -14.21 22.11
CA LEU A 7 -3.47 -13.35 21.92
C LEU A 7 -3.13 -11.86 22.00
N LEU A 8 -2.25 -11.48 22.92
CA LEU A 8 -1.78 -10.09 23.03
C LEU A 8 -1.02 -9.66 21.77
N GLN A 9 -0.16 -10.53 21.26
CA GLN A 9 0.65 -10.25 20.09
C GLN A 9 -0.19 -10.15 18.81
N LEU A 10 -1.23 -10.98 18.69
CA LEU A 10 -2.20 -10.89 17.59
C LEU A 10 -2.98 -9.57 17.61
N ALA A 11 -3.42 -9.13 18.79
CA ALA A 11 -4.14 -7.87 18.96
C ALA A 11 -3.25 -6.66 18.60
N GLU A 12 -1.97 -6.66 19.02
CA GLU A 12 -1.01 -5.62 18.64
C GLU A 12 -0.74 -5.59 17.13
N GLU A 13 -0.66 -6.75 16.48
CA GLU A 13 -0.47 -6.84 15.04
C GLU A 13 -1.69 -6.33 14.26
N GLU A 14 -2.90 -6.67 14.70
CA GLU A 14 -4.14 -6.15 14.14
C GLU A 14 -4.23 -4.63 14.30
N GLU A 15 -3.92 -4.10 15.48
CA GLU A 15 -3.93 -2.65 15.72
C GLU A 15 -2.92 -1.93 14.81
N ARG A 16 -1.69 -2.47 14.69
CA ARG A 16 -0.68 -1.95 13.75
C ARG A 16 -1.17 -2.00 12.32
N ASN A 17 -1.85 -3.07 11.92
CA ASN A 17 -2.39 -3.22 10.58
C ASN A 17 -3.52 -2.21 10.31
N MET A 18 -4.45 -2.04 11.25
CA MET A 18 -5.50 -1.03 11.16
C MET A 18 -4.93 0.38 11.04
N LEU A 19 -3.91 0.73 11.84
CA LEU A 19 -3.26 2.03 11.76
C LEU A 19 -2.54 2.24 10.42
N LYS A 20 -1.93 1.19 9.85
CA LYS A 20 -1.34 1.25 8.50
C LYS A 20 -2.42 1.50 7.44
N ILE A 21 -3.54 0.78 7.50
CA ILE A 21 -4.66 0.95 6.57
C ILE A 21 -5.24 2.36 6.68
N ARG A 22 -5.47 2.84 7.91
CA ARG A 22 -6.01 4.18 8.17
C ARG A 22 -5.08 5.28 7.67
N ARG A 23 -3.77 5.17 7.93
CA ARG A 23 -2.77 6.12 7.40
C ARG A 23 -2.75 6.12 5.87
N ARG A 24 -2.87 4.95 5.25
CA ARG A 24 -2.96 4.82 3.80
C ARG A 24 -4.22 5.50 3.26
N GLN A 25 -5.38 5.25 3.88
CA GLN A 25 -6.64 5.91 3.50
C GLN A 25 -6.54 7.43 3.63
N LEU A 26 -6.00 7.94 4.74
CA LEU A 26 -5.79 9.37 4.93
C LEU A 26 -4.84 9.94 3.88
N ARG A 27 -3.74 9.27 3.58
CA ARG A 27 -2.78 9.69 2.55
C ARG A 27 -3.39 9.69 1.16
N ASP A 28 -4.14 8.65 0.81
CA ASP A 28 -4.73 8.49 -0.52
C ASP A 28 -5.94 9.44 -0.71
N ALA A 29 -6.59 9.88 0.39
CA ALA A 29 -7.66 10.89 0.37
C ALA A 29 -7.17 12.34 0.52
N SER A 30 -5.98 12.56 1.09
CA SER A 30 -5.42 13.90 1.28
C SER A 30 -4.63 14.31 0.05
N ASN A 31 -4.99 15.44 -0.56
CA ASN A 31 -4.23 16.02 -1.66
C ASN A 31 -3.09 16.89 -1.09
N PRO A 32 -1.82 16.52 -1.30
CA PRO A 32 -0.68 17.27 -0.74
C PRO A 32 -0.54 18.68 -1.33
N PHE A 33 -1.24 19.01 -2.43
CA PHE A 33 -1.19 20.35 -3.04
C PHE A 33 -2.23 21.33 -2.48
N GLU A 34 -3.14 20.90 -1.62
CA GLU A 34 -4.18 21.76 -1.01
C GLU A 34 -3.67 22.63 0.15
N ILE A 35 -2.53 22.27 0.74
CA ILE A 35 -1.89 23.06 1.81
C ILE A 35 -1.25 24.35 1.27
N LEU A 36 -0.96 25.32 2.13
CA LEU A 36 -0.29 26.56 1.73
C LEU A 36 1.13 26.30 1.21
N GLU A 37 1.61 27.10 0.25
CA GLU A 37 2.94 26.96 -0.38
C GLU A 37 4.08 26.97 0.65
N SER A 38 4.02 27.85 1.66
CA SER A 38 5.03 27.91 2.72
C SER A 38 5.09 26.62 3.55
N GLN A 39 3.94 26.01 3.84
CA GLN A 39 3.85 24.74 4.54
C GLN A 39 4.32 23.59 3.64
N PHE A 40 3.98 23.65 2.35
CA PHE A 40 4.42 22.69 1.36
C PHE A 40 5.94 22.67 1.24
N ILE A 41 6.58 23.83 1.10
CA ILE A 41 8.05 23.96 1.06
C ILE A 41 8.66 23.46 2.37
N HIS A 42 8.06 23.76 3.53
CA HIS A 42 8.58 23.27 4.80
C HIS A 42 8.57 21.72 4.90
N LEU A 43 7.50 21.09 4.41
CA LEU A 43 7.33 19.63 4.47
C LEU A 43 8.10 18.88 3.37
N TYR A 44 8.01 19.35 2.14
CA TYR A 44 8.52 18.67 0.94
C TYR A 44 9.84 19.24 0.43
N ARG A 45 10.31 20.37 0.98
CA ARG A 45 11.56 21.08 0.63
C ARG A 45 11.64 21.56 -0.81
N LEU A 46 10.53 21.49 -1.53
CA LEU A 46 10.36 21.91 -2.91
C LEU A 46 9.13 22.79 -3.01
N THR A 47 9.09 23.67 -4.00
CA THR A 47 7.85 24.36 -4.37
C THR A 47 6.90 23.38 -5.05
N LYS A 48 5.61 23.68 -5.04
CA LYS A 48 4.61 22.88 -5.74
C LYS A 48 4.94 22.76 -7.23
N ASP A 49 5.31 23.88 -7.86
CA ASP A 49 5.68 23.93 -9.28
C ASP A 49 6.89 23.06 -9.61
N ALA A 50 7.95 23.13 -8.79
CA ALA A 50 9.13 22.28 -8.97
C ALA A 50 8.77 20.79 -8.78
N THR A 51 7.85 20.48 -7.86
CA THR A 51 7.39 19.12 -7.62
C THR A 51 6.57 18.58 -8.81
N LEU A 52 5.74 19.41 -9.43
CA LEU A 52 4.99 19.06 -10.64
C LEU A 52 5.93 18.86 -11.83
N ALA A 53 6.88 19.77 -12.05
CA ALA A 53 7.89 19.64 -13.10
C ALA A 53 8.73 18.37 -12.93
N LEU A 54 9.13 18.06 -11.69
CA LEU A 54 9.86 16.83 -11.36
C LEU A 54 9.02 15.58 -11.63
N ARG A 55 7.74 15.60 -11.24
CA ARG A 55 6.79 14.51 -11.52
C ARG A 55 6.69 14.27 -13.03
N ASP A 56 6.47 15.31 -13.82
CA ASP A 56 6.29 15.19 -15.26
C ASP A 56 7.56 14.70 -15.95
N PHE A 57 8.74 15.10 -15.44
CA PHE A 57 10.02 14.58 -15.91
C PHE A 57 10.21 13.09 -15.58
N ILE A 58 9.82 12.67 -14.37
CA ILE A 58 10.04 11.30 -13.90
C ILE A 58 8.98 10.32 -14.45
N GLN A 59 7.75 10.79 -14.70
CA GLN A 59 6.60 9.96 -15.08
C GLN A 59 6.87 9.04 -16.30
N PRO A 60 7.55 9.46 -17.38
CA PRO A 60 7.87 8.60 -18.53
C PRO A 60 8.89 7.49 -18.19
N HIS A 61 9.70 7.71 -17.15
CA HIS A 61 10.74 6.78 -16.71
C HIS A 61 10.27 5.87 -15.56
N MET A 62 9.13 6.17 -14.94
CA MET A 62 8.50 5.26 -13.99
C MET A 62 7.82 4.12 -14.74
N GLN A 63 8.29 2.90 -14.51
CA GLN A 63 7.51 1.71 -14.87
C GLN A 63 6.15 1.83 -14.16
N VAL A 64 5.06 1.88 -14.93
CA VAL A 64 3.70 1.82 -14.38
C VAL A 64 3.67 0.60 -13.48
N ALA A 65 3.50 0.80 -12.19
CA ALA A 65 3.46 -0.28 -11.23
C ALA A 65 2.25 -1.16 -11.58
N ILE A 66 2.47 -2.21 -12.39
CA ILE A 66 1.57 -3.34 -12.52
C ILE A 66 1.44 -3.84 -11.09
N ARG A 67 0.24 -3.66 -10.53
CA ARG A 67 -0.03 -3.93 -9.12
C ARG A 67 0.50 -5.32 -8.77
N LEU A 68 1.43 -5.41 -7.83
CA LEU A 68 1.97 -6.70 -7.33
C LEU A 68 0.89 -7.61 -6.70
N THR A 69 -0.33 -7.09 -6.47
CA THR A 69 -1.50 -7.86 -6.05
C THR A 69 -2.32 -8.45 -7.21
N ALA A 70 -2.00 -8.10 -8.46
CA ALA A 70 -2.60 -8.73 -9.60
C ALA A 70 -1.94 -10.09 -9.78
N ILE A 71 -2.66 -11.15 -9.41
CA ILE A 71 -2.22 -12.53 -9.66
C ILE A 71 -1.95 -12.64 -11.17
N PRO A 72 -0.72 -12.97 -11.58
CA PRO A 72 -0.39 -13.27 -12.96
C PRO A 72 -1.40 -14.28 -13.53
N LEU A 73 -1.86 -14.07 -14.76
CA LEU A 73 -2.89 -14.93 -15.36
C LEU A 73 -2.48 -16.41 -15.37
N GLU A 74 -1.17 -16.66 -15.47
CA GLU A 74 -0.52 -17.97 -15.40
C GLU A 74 -0.70 -18.69 -14.05
N LEU A 75 -0.88 -17.95 -12.95
CA LEU A 75 -1.12 -18.50 -11.62
C LEU A 75 -2.61 -18.71 -11.32
N LYS A 76 -3.51 -18.38 -12.26
CA LYS A 76 -4.95 -18.63 -12.16
C LYS A 76 -5.26 -20.07 -12.59
N VAL A 77 -4.65 -21.03 -11.90
CA VAL A 77 -4.94 -22.46 -12.11
C VAL A 77 -6.26 -22.79 -11.38
N PRO A 78 -7.24 -23.44 -12.02
CA PRO A 78 -8.44 -23.89 -11.32
C PRO A 78 -8.04 -24.96 -10.31
N ILE A 79 -8.43 -24.78 -9.05
CA ILE A 79 -8.22 -25.76 -7.98
C ILE A 79 -8.85 -27.08 -8.43
N ARG A 80 -8.02 -28.05 -8.83
CA ARG A 80 -8.42 -29.46 -8.91
C ARG A 80 -7.85 -30.15 -7.68
N GLY A 81 -8.55 -30.00 -6.56
CA GLY A 81 -8.33 -30.79 -5.36
C GLY A 81 -8.85 -32.20 -5.60
N GLU A 82 -7.93 -33.15 -5.69
CA GLU A 82 -8.19 -34.58 -5.68
C GLU A 82 -8.90 -35.01 -4.39
N LEU A 83 -9.92 -35.85 -4.50
CA LEU A 83 -10.19 -36.93 -3.54
C LEU A 83 -11.28 -37.85 -4.08
N GLY A 84 -10.87 -39.08 -4.40
CA GLY A 84 -11.76 -40.13 -4.87
C GLY A 84 -10.98 -41.43 -5.09
N ARG A 85 -10.31 -41.92 -4.04
CA ARG A 85 -9.97 -43.34 -3.95
C ARG A 85 -11.28 -44.13 -4.04
N THR A 86 -11.36 -45.08 -4.95
CA THR A 86 -11.90 -46.41 -4.67
C THR A 86 -11.27 -47.39 -5.65
N SER A 87 -10.62 -48.39 -5.05
CA SER A 87 -10.47 -49.79 -5.43
C SER A 87 -10.96 -50.25 -6.80
#